data_AF-A0A6P1ZQD7-F1
#
_entry.id   AF-A0A6P1ZQD7-F1
#
_cell.length_a   1.000
_cell.length_b   1.000
_cell.length_c   1.000
_cell.angle_alpha   90.00
_cell.angle_beta   90.00
_cell.angle_gamma   90.00
#
_symmetry.space_group_name_H-M   'P 1'
#
loop_
_entity.id
_entity.type
_entity.pdbx_description
1 polymer ?
#
loop_
_entity_poly.entity_id
_entity_poly.type
_entity_poly.pdbx_seq_one_letter_code
_entity_poly.pdbx_strand_id
1 'polypeptide(L)'
;MNLALAQQSLAGLSQTAAELWEQLTNCQTPEEEAAIITAIWKTQEVQEEAVDIQAELALQLDAEITSVKQRLEHLKNVHQSALLRLERWRQKLDETILEHNATGILSEQMIGNSLRITIKQNPPSCDVLVDAEQLPSKYRRKKTVYSADKKAIIAAWKKGIPVDGTHVERKRRVIYALTASAIQDFKDSLLT
;
A
#
# COMPACT_ATOMS: atom_id res chain seq x y z
N MET A 1 -13.24 -14.64 -6.87
CA MET A 1 -12.37 -15.03 -7.99
C MET A 1 -13.12 -14.60 -9.23
N ASN A 2 -12.75 -13.45 -9.83
CA ASN A 2 -13.48 -12.82 -10.96
C ASN A 2 -12.76 -13.00 -12.31
N LEU A 3 -11.71 -13.82 -12.35
CA LEU A 3 -10.95 -14.19 -13.55
C LEU A 3 -11.83 -14.78 -14.68
N ALA A 4 -13.00 -15.31 -14.33
CA ALA A 4 -14.00 -15.77 -15.29
C ALA A 4 -14.51 -14.65 -16.21
N LEU A 5 -14.56 -13.39 -15.74
CA LEU A 5 -15.06 -12.27 -16.54
C LEU A 5 -14.05 -11.87 -17.62
N ALA A 6 -12.75 -11.91 -17.30
CA ALA A 6 -11.68 -11.68 -18.24
C ALA A 6 -11.68 -12.75 -19.34
N GLN A 7 -11.77 -14.01 -18.96
CA GLN A 7 -11.86 -15.13 -19.89
C GLN A 7 -13.12 -15.05 -20.77
N GLN A 8 -14.27 -14.66 -20.21
CA GLN A 8 -15.53 -14.49 -20.95
C GLN A 8 -15.47 -13.34 -21.97
N SER A 9 -14.91 -12.19 -21.58
CA SER A 9 -14.78 -11.05 -22.50
C SER A 9 -13.78 -11.36 -23.61
N LEU A 10 -12.64 -11.95 -23.25
CA LEU A 10 -11.65 -12.43 -24.21
C LEU A 10 -12.22 -13.47 -25.16
N ALA A 11 -13.02 -14.43 -24.68
CA ALA A 11 -13.67 -15.41 -25.55
C ALA A 11 -14.67 -14.77 -26.53
N GLY A 12 -15.28 -13.64 -26.16
CA GLY A 12 -16.12 -12.84 -27.03
C GLY A 12 -15.37 -12.13 -28.16
N LEU A 13 -14.06 -11.88 -27.97
CA LEU A 13 -13.21 -11.18 -28.94
C LEU A 13 -12.27 -12.15 -29.71
N SER A 14 -11.69 -13.14 -29.03
CA SER A 14 -10.81 -14.16 -29.60
C SER A 14 -10.72 -15.42 -28.72
N GLN A 15 -11.11 -16.57 -29.28
CA GLN A 15 -11.04 -17.86 -28.60
C GLN A 15 -9.59 -18.25 -28.24
N THR A 16 -8.64 -18.03 -29.15
CA THR A 16 -7.22 -18.35 -28.91
C THR A 16 -6.59 -17.42 -27.85
N ALA A 17 -7.03 -16.16 -27.78
CA ALA A 17 -6.61 -15.26 -26.70
C ALA A 17 -7.13 -15.72 -25.32
N ALA A 18 -8.37 -16.23 -25.26
CA ALA A 18 -8.95 -16.77 -24.03
C ALA A 18 -8.21 -18.03 -23.53
N GLU A 19 -7.77 -18.92 -24.43
CA GLU A 19 -6.99 -20.11 -24.08
C GLU A 19 -5.59 -19.74 -23.55
N LEU A 20 -4.91 -18.79 -24.19
CA LEU A 20 -3.63 -18.27 -23.70
C LEU A 20 -3.78 -17.57 -22.35
N TRP A 21 -4.93 -16.94 -22.09
CA TRP A 21 -5.22 -16.35 -20.79
C TRP A 21 -5.41 -17.37 -19.67
N GLU A 22 -6.04 -18.50 -19.97
CA GLU A 22 -6.13 -19.63 -19.04
C GLU A 22 -4.75 -20.19 -18.71
N GLN A 23 -3.84 -20.26 -19.69
CA GLN A 23 -2.45 -20.64 -19.45
C GLN A 23 -1.73 -19.61 -18.56
N LEU A 24 -1.97 -18.31 -18.76
CA LEU A 24 -1.40 -17.26 -17.91
C LEU A 24 -1.88 -17.39 -16.46
N THR A 25 -3.14 -17.77 -16.24
CA THR A 25 -3.69 -17.95 -14.89
C THR A 25 -3.02 -19.10 -14.13
N ASN A 26 -2.53 -20.11 -14.85
CA ASN A 26 -1.95 -21.32 -14.28
C ASN A 26 -0.41 -21.35 -14.31
N CYS A 27 0.23 -20.34 -14.88
CA CYS A 27 1.68 -20.25 -14.94
C CYS A 27 2.28 -20.03 -13.55
N GLN A 28 3.55 -20.44 -13.38
CA GLN A 28 4.22 -20.40 -12.07
C GLN A 28 5.46 -19.52 -12.07
N THR A 29 5.94 -19.11 -13.25
CA THR A 29 7.18 -18.35 -13.39
C THR A 29 6.99 -17.05 -14.17
N PRO A 30 7.69 -15.96 -13.81
CA PRO A 30 7.63 -14.69 -14.54
C PRO A 30 8.09 -14.79 -16.00
N GLU A 31 9.01 -15.72 -16.31
CA GLU A 31 9.47 -15.97 -17.67
C GLU A 31 8.37 -16.57 -18.55
N GLU A 32 7.57 -17.50 -18.02
CA GLU A 32 6.38 -18.04 -18.68
C GLU A 32 5.30 -16.97 -18.88
N GLU A 33 5.06 -16.13 -17.85
CA GLU A 33 4.11 -15.00 -17.94
C GLU A 33 4.45 -14.10 -19.13
N ALA A 34 5.72 -13.69 -19.24
CA ALA A 34 6.18 -12.82 -20.30
C ALA A 34 6.05 -13.45 -21.70
N ALA A 35 6.33 -14.76 -21.80
CA ALA A 35 6.18 -15.50 -23.05
C ALA A 35 4.71 -15.59 -23.50
N ILE A 36 3.80 -15.88 -22.56
CA ILE A 36 2.37 -15.97 -22.84
C ILE A 36 1.79 -14.60 -23.20
N ILE A 37 2.13 -13.54 -22.47
CA ILE A 37 1.69 -12.16 -22.80
C ILE A 37 2.15 -11.77 -24.21
N THR A 38 3.39 -12.12 -24.57
CA THR A 38 3.92 -11.89 -25.91
C THR A 38 3.17 -12.71 -26.96
N ALA A 39 2.77 -13.95 -26.66
CA ALA A 39 1.99 -14.78 -27.55
C ALA A 39 0.58 -14.21 -27.77
N ILE A 40 -0.09 -13.71 -26.72
CA ILE A 40 -1.41 -13.07 -26.86
C ILE A 40 -1.35 -11.89 -27.84
N TRP A 41 -0.25 -11.13 -27.86
CA TRP A 41 -0.05 -10.05 -28.83
C TRP A 41 0.18 -10.54 -30.26
N LYS A 42 0.93 -11.64 -30.43
CA LYS A 42 1.35 -12.14 -31.76
C LYS A 42 0.30 -12.96 -32.48
N THR A 43 -0.61 -13.58 -31.74
CA THR A 43 -1.65 -14.47 -32.29
C THR A 43 -2.77 -13.70 -33.01
N GLN A 44 -2.75 -12.37 -32.95
CA GLN A 44 -3.84 -11.56 -33.49
C GLN A 44 -3.52 -11.04 -34.89
N GLU A 45 -4.36 -11.43 -35.86
CA GLU A 45 -4.20 -11.03 -37.26
C GLU A 45 -4.68 -9.59 -37.53
N VAL A 46 -5.66 -9.11 -36.75
CA VAL A 46 -6.23 -7.76 -36.87
C VAL A 46 -5.69 -6.86 -35.76
N GLN A 47 -4.98 -5.80 -36.15
CA GLN A 47 -4.27 -4.92 -35.22
C GLN A 47 -5.21 -4.14 -34.27
N GLU A 48 -6.41 -3.76 -34.73
CA GLU A 48 -7.39 -3.00 -33.94
C GLU A 48 -7.98 -3.85 -32.81
N GLU A 49 -8.45 -5.06 -33.13
CA GLU A 49 -8.95 -6.02 -32.14
C GLU A 49 -7.89 -6.41 -31.11
N ALA A 50 -6.63 -6.53 -31.54
CA ALA A 50 -5.50 -6.79 -30.65
C ALA A 50 -5.27 -5.66 -29.63
N VAL A 51 -5.43 -4.41 -30.05
CA VAL A 51 -5.32 -3.25 -29.16
C VAL A 51 -6.47 -3.25 -28.15
N ASP A 52 -7.70 -3.50 -28.59
CA ASP A 52 -8.88 -3.50 -27.72
C ASP A 52 -8.82 -4.63 -26.68
N ILE A 53 -8.47 -5.85 -27.11
CA ILE A 53 -8.28 -7.01 -26.22
C ILE A 53 -7.27 -6.68 -25.11
N GLN A 54 -6.17 -6.02 -25.46
CA GLN A 54 -5.07 -5.75 -24.53
C GLN A 54 -5.39 -4.58 -23.59
N ALA A 55 -6.09 -3.57 -24.11
CA ALA A 55 -6.58 -2.46 -23.29
C ALA A 55 -7.62 -2.95 -22.28
N GLU A 56 -8.56 -3.79 -22.69
CA GLU A 56 -9.56 -4.36 -21.80
C GLU A 56 -8.92 -5.23 -20.71
N LEU A 57 -7.96 -6.07 -21.09
CA LEU A 57 -7.22 -6.90 -20.16
C LEU A 57 -6.51 -6.08 -19.08
N ALA A 58 -5.86 -5.00 -19.48
CA ALA A 58 -5.19 -4.09 -18.54
C ALA A 58 -6.18 -3.43 -17.58
N LEU A 59 -7.35 -2.99 -18.07
CA LEU A 59 -8.40 -2.39 -17.23
C LEU A 59 -8.96 -3.39 -16.21
N GLN A 60 -9.14 -4.65 -16.61
CA GLN A 60 -9.58 -5.71 -15.72
C GLN A 60 -8.54 -6.01 -14.64
N LEU A 61 -7.25 -6.11 -15.01
CA LEU A 61 -6.16 -6.27 -14.05
C LEU A 61 -6.10 -5.11 -13.04
N ASP A 62 -6.27 -3.87 -13.50
CA ASP A 62 -6.33 -2.70 -12.62
C ASP A 62 -7.50 -2.78 -11.61
N ALA A 63 -8.67 -3.25 -12.06
CA ALA A 63 -9.82 -3.50 -11.20
C ALA A 63 -9.55 -4.62 -10.17
N GLU A 64 -8.94 -5.73 -10.60
CA GLU A 64 -8.58 -6.82 -9.69
C GLU A 64 -7.54 -6.39 -8.65
N ILE A 65 -6.49 -5.68 -9.06
CA ILE A 65 -5.47 -5.10 -8.17
C ILE A 65 -6.15 -4.21 -7.13
N THR A 66 -7.08 -3.36 -7.57
CA THR A 66 -7.83 -2.47 -6.67
C THR A 66 -8.65 -3.26 -5.65
N SER A 67 -9.38 -4.29 -6.10
CA SER A 67 -10.15 -5.18 -5.22
C SER A 67 -9.26 -5.94 -4.22
N VAL A 68 -8.12 -6.47 -4.65
CA VAL A 68 -7.13 -7.12 -3.75
C VAL A 68 -6.63 -6.13 -2.71
N LYS A 69 -6.25 -4.90 -3.12
CA LYS A 69 -5.78 -3.86 -2.20
C LYS A 69 -6.84 -3.49 -1.16
N GLN A 70 -8.10 -3.36 -1.57
CA GLN A 70 -9.20 -3.07 -0.65
C GLN A 70 -9.41 -4.19 0.37
N ARG A 71 -9.36 -5.46 -0.06
CA ARG A 71 -9.45 -6.62 0.84
C ARG A 71 -8.28 -6.66 1.83
N LEU A 72 -7.07 -6.37 1.38
CA LEU A 72 -5.89 -6.31 2.23
C LEU A 72 -6.00 -5.19 3.28
N GLU A 73 -6.43 -4.00 2.86
CA GLU A 73 -6.63 -2.87 3.78
C GLU A 73 -7.73 -3.15 4.79
N HIS A 74 -8.82 -3.80 4.37
CA HIS A 74 -9.87 -4.24 5.28
C HIS A 74 -9.33 -5.21 6.35
N LEU A 75 -8.59 -6.24 5.93
CA LEU A 75 -8.00 -7.22 6.85
C LEU A 75 -7.03 -6.56 7.84
N LYS A 76 -6.20 -5.64 7.36
CA LYS A 76 -5.32 -4.82 8.20
C LYS A 76 -6.12 -4.04 9.25
N ASN A 77 -7.20 -3.39 8.85
CA ASN A 77 -8.06 -2.62 9.77
C ASN A 77 -8.74 -3.50 10.83
N VAL A 78 -9.18 -4.71 10.45
CA VAL A 78 -9.74 -5.70 11.38
C VAL A 78 -8.70 -6.08 12.45
N HIS A 79 -7.48 -6.43 12.03
CA HIS A 79 -6.43 -6.81 12.97
C HIS A 79 -5.93 -5.62 13.81
N GLN A 80 -5.83 -4.43 13.22
CA GLN A 80 -5.48 -3.21 13.95
C GLN A 80 -6.50 -2.91 15.06
N SER A 81 -7.79 -3.08 14.76
CA SER A 81 -8.86 -2.88 15.75
C SER A 81 -8.80 -3.90 16.88
N ALA A 82 -8.51 -5.16 16.57
CA ALA A 82 -8.31 -6.21 17.57
C ALA A 82 -7.10 -5.91 18.48
N LEU A 83 -5.99 -5.46 17.89
CA LEU A 83 -4.77 -5.09 18.59
C LEU A 83 -5.02 -3.91 19.54
N LEU A 84 -5.64 -2.83 19.07
CA LEU A 84 -5.98 -1.67 19.89
C LEU A 84 -6.89 -2.05 21.09
N ARG A 85 -7.79 -3.01 20.90
CA ARG A 85 -8.65 -3.50 21.98
C ARG A 85 -7.84 -4.27 23.03
N LEU A 86 -6.93 -5.15 22.60
CA LEU A 86 -6.06 -5.89 23.51
C LEU A 86 -5.13 -4.96 24.30
N GLU A 87 -4.55 -3.96 23.64
CA GLU A 87 -3.73 -2.93 24.29
C GLU A 87 -4.54 -2.16 25.35
N ARG A 88 -5.77 -1.76 25.01
CA ARG A 88 -6.66 -1.10 25.97
C ARG A 88 -6.99 -1.99 27.17
N TRP A 89 -7.27 -3.27 26.96
CA TRP A 89 -7.52 -4.21 28.05
C TRP A 89 -6.29 -4.40 28.93
N ARG A 90 -5.10 -4.53 28.32
CA ARG A 90 -3.83 -4.65 29.04
C ARG A 90 -3.58 -3.42 29.90
N GLN A 91 -3.78 -2.22 29.36
CA GLN A 91 -3.65 -0.96 30.08
C GLN A 91 -4.68 -0.86 31.21
N LYS A 92 -5.96 -1.16 30.94
CA LYS A 92 -6.99 -1.06 31.97
C LYS A 92 -6.76 -2.05 33.11
N LEU A 93 -6.17 -3.21 32.82
CA LEU A 93 -5.76 -4.18 33.84
C LEU A 93 -4.67 -3.58 34.76
N ASP A 94 -3.64 -2.94 34.20
CA ASP A 94 -2.61 -2.26 35.00
C ASP A 94 -3.21 -1.11 35.82
N GLU A 95 -4.03 -0.26 35.20
CA GLU A 95 -4.70 0.86 35.88
C GLU A 95 -5.54 0.37 37.06
N THR A 96 -6.33 -0.69 36.88
CA THR A 96 -7.18 -1.25 37.93
C THR A 96 -6.34 -1.80 39.09
N ILE A 97 -5.21 -2.45 38.80
CA ILE A 97 -4.29 -2.92 39.85
C ILE A 97 -3.72 -1.75 40.65
N LEU A 98 -3.30 -0.68 39.97
CA LEU A 98 -2.78 0.53 40.62
C LEU A 98 -3.85 1.26 41.45
N GLU A 99 -5.07 1.40 40.92
CA GLU A 99 -6.23 1.97 41.63
C GLU A 99 -6.55 1.17 42.91
N HIS A 100 -6.57 -0.16 42.83
CA HIS A 100 -6.77 -1.02 43.99
C HIS A 100 -5.62 -0.96 44.99
N ASN A 101 -4.38 -0.80 44.54
CA ASN A 101 -3.25 -0.60 45.45
C ASN A 101 -3.34 0.76 46.16
N ALA A 102 -3.71 1.83 45.46
CA ALA A 102 -3.88 3.16 46.03
C ALA A 102 -5.00 3.23 47.08
N THR A 103 -6.06 2.42 46.92
CA THR A 103 -7.17 2.29 47.90
C THR A 103 -6.87 1.29 49.01
N GLY A 104 -5.70 0.63 49.00
CA GLY A 104 -5.28 -0.33 50.01
C GLY A 104 -5.88 -1.73 49.87
N ILE A 105 -6.63 -2.00 48.78
CA ILE A 105 -7.20 -3.33 48.50
C ILE A 105 -6.09 -4.32 48.13
N LEU A 106 -5.09 -3.89 47.37
CA LEU A 106 -3.95 -4.72 46.95
C LEU A 106 -2.63 -4.23 47.57
N SER A 107 -1.78 -5.16 47.99
CA SER A 107 -0.42 -4.88 48.46
C SER A 107 0.55 -4.59 47.30
N GLU A 108 1.68 -3.95 47.60
CA GLU A 108 2.74 -3.68 46.60
C GLU A 108 3.30 -4.96 45.96
N GLN A 109 3.22 -6.08 46.67
CA GLN A 109 3.60 -7.40 46.18
C GLN A 109 2.47 -8.40 46.42
N MET A 110 2.06 -9.09 45.36
CA MET A 110 1.03 -10.14 45.38
C MET A 110 1.61 -11.42 44.78
N ILE A 111 1.49 -12.54 45.48
CA ILE A 111 1.99 -13.86 45.03
C ILE A 111 0.79 -14.75 44.73
N GLY A 112 0.67 -15.19 43.48
CA GLY A 112 -0.26 -16.24 43.06
C GLY A 112 0.42 -17.61 43.00
N ASN A 113 -0.31 -18.62 42.51
CA ASN A 113 0.17 -20.00 42.46
C ASN A 113 1.42 -20.18 41.57
N SER A 114 1.48 -19.47 40.44
CA SER A 114 2.56 -19.60 39.46
C SER A 114 3.23 -18.27 39.09
N LEU A 115 2.61 -17.14 39.43
CA LEU A 115 3.02 -15.81 39.00
C LEU A 115 2.95 -14.83 40.17
N ARG A 116 3.70 -13.73 40.08
CA ARG A 116 3.66 -12.63 41.04
C ARG A 116 3.45 -11.30 40.34
N ILE A 117 2.79 -10.38 41.03
CA ILE A 117 2.64 -8.98 40.62
C ILE A 117 3.46 -8.14 41.60
N THR A 118 4.25 -7.21 41.08
CA THR A 118 5.06 -6.28 41.88
C THR A 118 4.87 -4.88 41.34
N ILE A 119 4.37 -3.99 42.20
CA ILE A 119 4.22 -2.57 41.90
C ILE A 119 5.54 -1.89 42.28
N LYS A 120 6.08 -1.10 41.36
CA LYS A 120 7.33 -0.35 41.56
C LYS A 120 7.15 1.07 41.07
N GLN A 121 7.80 2.01 41.75
CA GLN A 121 7.90 3.37 41.23
C GLN A 121 8.90 3.40 40.08
N ASN A 122 8.51 4.03 38.98
CA ASN A 122 9.42 4.36 37.90
C ASN A 122 10.41 5.42 38.38
N PRO A 123 11.65 5.46 37.83
CA PRO A 123 12.54 6.58 38.07
C PRO A 123 11.89 7.89 37.58
N PRO A 124 12.29 9.04 38.15
CA PRO A 124 11.71 10.33 37.76
C PRO A 124 11.95 10.60 36.27
N SER A 125 10.86 10.92 35.56
CA SER A 125 10.91 11.48 34.21
C SER A 125 10.97 13.02 34.29
N CYS A 126 11.55 13.66 33.28
CA CYS A 126 11.62 15.12 33.19
C CYS A 126 11.08 15.57 31.83
N ASP A 127 9.98 16.31 31.87
CA ASP A 127 9.42 16.98 30.70
C ASP A 127 10.03 18.39 30.59
N VAL A 128 10.49 18.73 29.38
CA VAL A 128 11.03 20.05 29.08
C VAL A 128 9.87 20.97 28.69
N LEU A 129 9.50 21.89 29.59
CA LEU A 129 8.33 22.79 29.42
C LEU A 129 8.65 24.06 28.62
N VAL A 130 9.89 24.26 28.19
CA VAL A 130 10.36 25.44 27.48
C VAL A 130 11.09 25.04 26.20
N ASP A 131 11.20 25.97 25.25
CA ASP A 131 12.03 25.73 24.07
C ASP A 131 13.47 25.42 24.47
N ALA A 132 14.08 24.49 23.74
CA ALA A 132 15.45 24.05 24.01
C ALA A 132 16.45 25.22 24.03
N GLU A 133 16.17 26.33 23.33
CA GLU A 133 17.02 27.52 23.31
C GLU A 133 17.05 28.27 24.65
N GLN A 134 15.96 28.22 25.42
CA GLN A 134 15.79 28.88 26.72
C GLN A 134 16.44 28.07 27.85
N LEU A 135 16.76 26.80 27.62
CA LEU A 135 17.46 25.97 28.59
C LEU A 135 18.89 26.47 28.86
N PRO A 136 19.43 26.25 30.07
CA PRO A 136 20.84 26.47 30.35
C PRO A 136 21.74 25.76 29.33
N SER A 137 22.83 26.40 28.91
CA SER A 137 23.78 25.86 27.91
C SER A 137 24.23 24.42 28.19
N LYS A 138 24.43 24.07 29.46
CA LYS A 138 24.83 22.73 29.91
C LYS A 138 23.82 21.61 29.58
N TYR A 139 22.56 21.95 29.29
CA TYR A 139 21.50 21.00 28.94
C TYR A 139 21.03 21.13 27.48
N ARG A 140 21.68 21.99 26.69
CA ARG A 140 21.37 22.19 25.26
C ARG A 140 22.22 21.28 24.39
N ARG A 141 21.62 20.67 23.37
CA ARG A 141 22.34 19.92 22.32
C ARG A 141 22.02 20.52 20.96
N LYS A 142 23.04 20.91 20.19
CA LYS A 142 22.89 21.37 18.80
C LYS A 142 22.91 20.16 17.86
N LYS A 143 21.96 20.09 16.94
CA LYS A 143 21.91 19.09 15.87
C LYS A 143 21.75 19.80 14.53
N THR A 144 22.74 19.67 13.65
CA THR A 144 22.65 20.13 12.25
C THR A 144 22.10 19.00 11.41
N VAL A 145 21.05 19.27 10.62
CA VAL A 145 20.46 18.28 9.70
C VAL A 145 20.49 18.87 8.30
N TYR A 146 21.09 18.12 7.37
CA TYR A 146 21.06 18.43 5.94
C TYR A 146 19.96 17.60 5.27
N SER A 147 19.17 18.24 4.41
CA SER A 147 18.18 17.55 3.55
C SER A 147 18.38 17.99 2.11
N ALA A 148 18.20 17.06 1.18
CA ALA A 148 18.36 17.33 -0.25
C ALA A 148 17.14 18.08 -0.80
N ASP A 149 17.36 19.20 -1.47
CA ASP A 149 16.32 19.88 -2.23
C ASP A 149 16.15 19.24 -3.61
N LYS A 150 15.35 18.17 -3.65
CA LYS A 150 15.06 17.43 -4.88
C LYS A 150 14.43 18.31 -5.96
N LYS A 151 13.66 19.35 -5.59
CA LYS A 151 13.00 20.22 -6.57
C LYS A 151 14.03 21.11 -7.26
N ALA A 152 14.94 21.71 -6.51
CA ALA A 152 16.03 22.49 -7.05
C ALA A 152 16.94 21.65 -7.95
N ILE A 153 17.28 20.43 -7.51
CA ILE A 153 18.07 19.47 -8.29
C ILE A 153 17.38 19.15 -9.63
N ILE A 154 16.10 18.77 -9.63
CA ILE A 154 15.35 18.48 -10.86
C ILE A 154 15.28 19.72 -11.78
N ALA A 155 15.12 20.91 -11.22
CA ALA A 155 15.09 22.14 -12.00
C ALA A 155 16.44 22.45 -12.68
N ALA A 156 17.57 22.16 -12.01
CA ALA A 156 18.90 22.28 -12.60
C ALA A 156 19.08 21.30 -13.77
N TRP A 157 18.69 20.03 -13.57
CA TRP A 157 18.72 19.01 -14.62
C TRP A 157 17.87 19.38 -15.84
N LYS A 158 16.68 19.96 -15.64
CA LYS A 158 15.82 20.46 -16.75
C LYS A 158 16.48 21.58 -17.56
N LYS A 159 17.41 22.32 -16.97
CA LYS A 159 18.20 23.38 -17.62
C LYS A 159 19.52 22.85 -18.20
N GLY A 160 19.77 21.54 -18.13
CA GLY A 160 21.02 20.92 -18.58
C GLY A 160 22.20 21.10 -17.62
N ILE A 161 21.95 21.49 -16.36
CA ILE A 161 22.98 21.64 -15.34
C ILE A 161 22.95 20.38 -14.46
N PRO A 162 23.91 19.45 -14.60
CA PRO A 162 23.98 18.28 -13.75
C PRO A 162 24.35 18.66 -12.31
N VAL A 163 23.83 17.90 -11.35
CA VAL A 163 24.20 18.03 -9.92
C VAL A 163 24.90 16.75 -9.49
N ASP A 164 26.11 16.87 -8.97
CA ASP A 164 26.92 15.72 -8.56
C ASP A 164 26.21 14.85 -7.51
N GLY A 165 26.37 13.54 -7.63
CA GLY A 165 25.72 12.57 -6.76
C GLY A 165 24.23 12.36 -7.04
N THR A 166 23.70 12.87 -8.16
CA THR A 166 22.28 12.73 -8.53
C THR A 166 22.12 12.05 -9.89
N HIS A 167 21.07 11.25 -10.04
CA HIS A 167 20.69 10.58 -11.28
C HIS A 167 19.23 10.93 -11.60
N VAL A 168 18.97 11.38 -12.84
CA VAL A 168 17.62 11.72 -13.31
C VAL A 168 17.25 10.82 -14.48
N GLU A 169 16.18 10.06 -14.29
CA GLU A 169 15.62 9.14 -15.29
C GLU A 169 14.24 9.64 -15.74
N ARG A 170 13.96 9.61 -17.04
CA ARG A 170 12.62 9.87 -17.58
C ARG A 170 11.98 8.55 -18.03
N LYS A 171 11.09 8.02 -17.20
CA LYS A 171 10.34 6.79 -17.49
C LYS A 171 9.19 7.05 -18.46
N ARG A 172 8.98 6.12 -19.40
CA ARG A 172 7.76 6.07 -20.22
C ARG A 172 6.68 5.30 -19.45
N ARG A 173 5.41 5.58 -19.72
CA ARG A 173 4.26 4.85 -19.17
C ARG A 173 3.25 4.54 -20.27
N VAL A 174 2.59 3.40 -20.15
CA VAL A 174 1.44 3.03 -20.99
C VAL A 174 0.17 3.64 -20.38
N ILE A 175 -0.77 4.07 -21.21
CA ILE A 175 -2.06 4.63 -20.79
C ILE A 175 -3.13 3.96 -21.65
N TYR A 176 -4.15 3.41 -20.99
CA TYR A 176 -5.32 2.80 -21.64
C TYR A 176 -6.51 3.75 -21.48
N ALA A 177 -7.22 4.04 -22.58
CA ALA A 177 -8.37 4.94 -22.59
C ALA A 177 -9.31 4.60 -23.75
N LEU A 178 -10.61 4.82 -23.55
CA LEU A 178 -11.61 4.71 -24.62
C LEU A 178 -11.37 5.78 -25.69
N THR A 179 -11.67 5.44 -26.94
CA THR A 179 -11.67 6.38 -28.05
C THR A 179 -12.87 7.33 -27.97
N ALA A 180 -12.76 8.49 -28.61
CA ALA A 180 -13.85 9.47 -28.64
C ALA A 180 -15.12 8.93 -29.31
N SER A 181 -14.97 8.08 -30.34
CA SER A 181 -16.08 7.40 -31.01
C SER A 181 -16.76 6.40 -30.07
N ALA A 182 -16.00 5.52 -29.38
CA ALA A 182 -16.57 4.56 -28.44
C ALA A 182 -17.34 5.23 -27.30
N ILE A 183 -16.87 6.40 -26.84
CA ILE A 183 -17.59 7.22 -25.84
C ILE A 183 -18.90 7.76 -26.41
N GLN A 184 -18.93 8.16 -27.68
CA GLN A 184 -20.13 8.69 -28.33
C GLN A 184 -21.15 7.58 -28.59
N ASP A 185 -20.72 6.44 -29.13
CA ASP A 185 -21.58 5.28 -29.39
C ASP A 185 -22.25 4.77 -28.10
N PHE A 186 -21.50 4.73 -26.99
CA PHE A 186 -22.05 4.38 -25.69
C PHE A 186 -23.13 5.35 -25.24
N LYS A 187 -22.92 6.66 -25.41
CA LYS A 187 -23.94 7.67 -25.07
C LYS A 187 -25.20 7.52 -25.90
N ASP A 188 -25.05 7.23 -27.18
CA ASP A 188 -26.17 7.07 -28.10
C ASP A 188 -26.97 5.79 -27.75
N SER A 189 -26.31 4.72 -27.30
CA SER A 189 -26.97 3.49 -26.83
C SER A 189 -27.78 3.63 -25.54
N LEU A 190 -27.47 4.64 -24.71
CA LEU A 190 -28.23 4.94 -23.48
C LEU A 190 -29.48 5.78 -23.74
N LEU A 191 -29.65 6.31 -24.95
CA LEU A 191 -30.77 7.17 -25.35
C LEU A 191 -31.83 6.42 -26.17
N THR A 192 -31.59 5.16 -26.52
CA THR A 192 -32.52 4.21 -27.16
C THR A 192 -33.10 3.23 -26.15
#